data_AF-A0A1D6P0Z6-F1
#
_entry.id   AF-A0A1D6P0Z6-F1
#
_cell.length_a   1.000
_cell.length_b   1.000
_cell.length_c   1.000
_cell.angle_alpha   90.00
_cell.angle_beta   90.00
_cell.angle_gamma   90.00
#
_symmetry.space_group_name_H-M   'P 1'
#
loop_
_entity.id
_entity.type
_entity.pdbx_description
1 polymer ?
#
loop_
_entity_poly.entity_id
_entity_poly.type
_entity_poly.pdbx_seq_one_letter_code
_entity_poly.pdbx_strand_id
1 'polypeptide(L)'
;MPGSSTFGECKVLEKMVKKHVEKGKLYAAICAAPAMTLGTWGLLNGLKATCYPSFIDKLPSEVHAVESRVQIDGKCMTSRGPGTAMEYSVILVEQLYGKEKAKEVAGPMVGFVSTLHIYFSCMYLLAEHCRNFML
;
A
#
# COMPACT_ATOMS: atom_id res chain seq x y z
N MET A 1 -17.04 15.97 -0.01
CA MET A 1 -16.98 14.51 -0.26
C MET A 1 -16.89 13.80 1.09
N PRO A 2 -17.99 13.29 1.66
CA PRO A 2 -18.06 12.88 3.06
C PRO A 2 -17.46 11.49 3.38
N GLY A 3 -16.97 10.71 2.41
CA GLY A 3 -16.49 9.34 2.66
C GLY A 3 -15.28 9.26 3.60
N SER A 4 -14.07 9.45 3.05
CA SER A 4 -12.82 9.33 3.83
C SER A 4 -12.69 10.37 4.96
N SER A 5 -13.34 11.53 4.84
CA SER A 5 -13.36 12.54 5.91
C SER A 5 -14.13 12.07 7.15
N THR A 6 -15.32 11.46 6.96
CA THR A 6 -16.11 10.92 8.09
C THR A 6 -15.34 9.82 8.82
N PHE A 7 -14.61 8.98 8.09
CA PHE A 7 -13.76 7.98 8.72
C PHE A 7 -12.58 8.61 9.48
N GLY A 8 -11.95 9.66 8.94
CA GLY A 8 -10.85 10.36 9.60
C GLY A 8 -11.25 10.98 10.94
N GLU A 9 -12.50 11.45 11.04
CA GLU A 9 -13.07 12.06 12.25
C GLU A 9 -13.59 11.02 13.27
N CYS A 10 -13.74 9.75 12.86
CA CYS A 10 -14.27 8.68 13.72
C CYS A 10 -13.24 8.21 14.76
N LYS A 11 -13.37 8.72 16.00
CA LYS A 11 -12.49 8.39 17.13
C LYS A 11 -12.48 6.92 17.54
N VAL A 12 -13.59 6.21 17.32
CA VAL A 12 -13.65 4.76 17.59
C VAL A 12 -12.76 4.02 16.61
N LEU A 13 -12.86 4.34 15.32
CA LEU A 13 -12.05 3.73 14.27
C LEU A 13 -10.56 4.07 14.45
N GLU A 14 -10.23 5.32 14.75
CA GLU A 14 -8.86 5.76 15.04
C GLU A 14 -8.22 4.89 16.13
N LYS A 15 -8.91 4.70 17.26
CA LYS A 15 -8.41 3.87 18.38
C LYS A 15 -8.23 2.41 17.97
N MET A 16 -9.16 1.85 17.20
CA MET A 16 -9.06 0.46 16.73
C MET A 16 -7.86 0.25 15.81
N VAL A 17 -7.63 1.18 14.87
CA VAL A 17 -6.50 1.10 13.94
C VAL A 17 -5.18 1.30 14.67
N LYS A 18 -5.06 2.30 15.56
CA LYS A 18 -3.85 2.50 16.38
C LYS A 18 -3.49 1.25 17.18
N LYS A 19 -4.45 0.63 17.86
CA LYS A 19 -4.24 -0.64 18.59
C LYS A 19 -3.83 -1.80 17.67
N HIS A 20 -4.28 -1.80 16.42
CA HIS A 20 -3.88 -2.81 15.43
C HIS A 20 -2.43 -2.60 14.97
N VAL A 21 -2.03 -1.34 14.74
CA VAL A 21 -0.65 -0.95 14.40
C VAL A 21 0.32 -1.21 15.55
N GLU A 22 -0.05 -0.89 16.79
CA GLU A 22 0.74 -1.18 18.00
C GLU A 22 1.04 -2.67 18.17
N LYS A 23 0.18 -3.55 17.64
CA LYS A 23 0.40 -5.01 17.62
C LYS A 23 1.31 -5.47 16.47
N GLY A 24 1.93 -4.54 15.73
CA GLY A 24 2.82 -4.83 14.60
C GLY A 24 2.11 -5.43 13.39
N LYS A 25 0.79 -5.26 13.28
CA LYS A 25 0.00 -5.82 12.17
C LYS A 25 0.03 -4.92 10.95
N LEU A 26 -0.18 -5.53 9.78
CA LEU A 26 -0.30 -4.82 8.51
C LEU A 26 -1.53 -3.90 8.51
N TYR A 27 -1.36 -2.71 7.96
CA TYR A 27 -2.43 -1.73 7.77
C TYR A 27 -2.27 -1.05 6.42
N ALA A 28 -3.39 -0.65 5.82
CA ALA A 28 -3.37 -0.15 4.46
C ALA A 28 -4.50 0.85 4.18
N ALA A 29 -4.27 1.73 3.22
CA ALA A 29 -5.24 2.74 2.78
C ALA A 29 -5.13 3.02 1.28
N ILE A 30 -6.25 3.39 0.65
CA ILE A 30 -6.32 3.68 -0.79
C ILE A 30 -7.10 4.96 -1.05
N CYS A 31 -6.82 5.61 -2.18
CA CYS A 31 -7.53 6.80 -2.64
C CYS A 31 -7.27 7.99 -1.71
N ALA A 32 -8.31 8.65 -1.19
CA ALA A 32 -8.18 9.78 -0.26
C ALA A 32 -7.86 9.35 1.19
N ALA A 33 -8.03 8.06 1.53
CA ALA A 33 -7.85 7.58 2.89
C ALA A 33 -6.44 7.79 3.47
N PRO A 34 -5.32 7.59 2.72
CA PRO A 34 -3.99 7.86 3.24
C PRO A 34 -3.85 9.26 3.85
N ALA A 35 -4.31 10.31 3.17
CA ALA A 35 -4.28 11.67 3.69
C ALA A 35 -5.34 11.91 4.77
N MET A 36 -6.59 11.49 4.53
CA MET A 36 -7.72 11.86 5.39
C MET A 36 -7.80 11.05 6.69
N THR A 37 -7.21 9.86 6.74
CA THR A 37 -7.25 8.97 7.92
C THR A 37 -5.87 8.71 8.48
N LEU A 38 -5.06 7.87 7.82
CA LEU A 38 -3.77 7.44 8.39
C LEU A 38 -2.83 8.63 8.62
N GLY A 39 -2.81 9.60 7.70
CA GLY A 39 -2.07 10.86 7.83
C GLY A 39 -2.55 11.69 9.01
N THR A 40 -3.85 11.97 9.12
CA THR A 40 -4.42 12.75 10.24
C THR A 40 -4.24 12.07 11.60
N TRP A 41 -4.11 10.74 11.64
CA TRP A 41 -3.86 9.98 12.85
C TRP A 41 -2.37 9.85 13.22
N GLY A 42 -1.46 10.38 12.38
CA GLY A 42 -0.01 10.32 12.57
C GLY A 42 0.62 8.97 12.25
N LEU A 43 -0.11 8.06 11.58
CA LEU A 43 0.33 6.70 11.27
C LEU A 43 1.22 6.59 10.02
N LEU A 44 1.43 7.73 9.33
CA LEU A 44 2.30 7.84 8.15
C LEU A 44 3.58 8.66 8.41
N ASN A 45 3.77 9.19 9.62
CA ASN A 45 4.87 10.10 9.92
C ASN A 45 6.23 9.41 9.71
N GLY A 46 7.08 10.01 8.87
CA GLY A 46 8.39 9.48 8.50
C GLY A 46 8.36 8.33 7.48
N LEU A 47 7.18 7.92 7.00
CA LEU A 47 7.02 6.84 6.03
C LEU A 47 6.88 7.38 4.60
N LYS A 48 7.26 6.56 3.63
CA LYS A 48 6.88 6.74 2.23
C LYS A 48 5.43 6.35 2.02
N ALA A 49 4.64 7.23 1.42
CA ALA A 49 3.24 6.95 1.10
C ALA A 49 2.81 7.58 -0.22
N THR A 50 1.84 6.97 -0.87
CA THR A 50 1.11 7.55 -2.00
C THR A 50 -0.34 7.82 -1.62
N CYS A 51 -1.01 8.74 -2.32
CA CYS A 51 -2.42 9.05 -2.12
C CYS A 51 -3.09 9.35 -3.47
N TYR A 52 -4.40 9.56 -3.48
CA TYR A 52 -5.08 10.08 -4.66
C TYR A 52 -4.48 11.43 -5.07
N PRO A 53 -4.26 11.69 -6.37
CA PRO A 53 -3.55 12.90 -6.83
C PRO A 53 -4.11 14.20 -6.23
N SER A 54 -5.44 14.36 -6.19
CA SER A 54 -6.07 15.56 -5.63
C SER A 54 -6.07 15.65 -4.09
N PHE A 55 -5.51 14.66 -3.40
CA PHE A 55 -5.36 14.62 -1.95
C PHE A 55 -3.90 14.48 -1.50
N ILE A 56 -2.94 14.41 -2.43
CA ILE A 56 -1.53 14.24 -2.10
C ILE A 56 -1.01 15.41 -1.24
N ASP A 57 -1.44 16.62 -1.56
CA ASP A 57 -1.08 17.85 -0.84
C ASP A 57 -1.68 17.94 0.58
N LYS A 58 -2.59 17.03 0.92
CA LYS A 58 -3.17 16.93 2.26
C LYS A 58 -2.43 15.95 3.16
N LEU A 59 -1.41 15.25 2.64
CA LEU A 59 -0.54 14.47 3.49
C LEU A 59 0.25 15.40 4.43
N PRO A 60 0.47 15.00 5.70
CA PRO A 60 1.33 15.75 6.60
C PRO A 60 2.75 15.93 6.04
N SER A 61 3.42 17.02 6.41
CA SER A 61 4.79 17.34 5.97
C SER A 61 5.83 16.28 6.36
N GLU A 62 5.54 15.50 7.40
CA GLU A 62 6.38 14.41 7.88
C GLU A 62 6.30 13.16 6.97
N VAL A 63 5.36 13.11 6.03
CA VAL A 63 5.18 11.98 5.11
C VAL A 63 6.01 12.20 3.85
N HIS A 64 6.79 11.20 3.45
CA HIS A 64 7.51 11.20 2.18
C HIS A 64 6.55 10.81 1.05
N ALA A 65 5.86 11.80 0.47
CA ALA A 65 4.94 11.59 -0.64
C ALA A 65 5.68 11.05 -1.88
N VAL A 66 5.18 9.96 -2.47
CA VAL A 66 5.75 9.32 -3.66
C VAL A 66 4.67 9.07 -4.72
N GLU A 67 5.08 8.95 -5.97
CA GLU A 67 4.16 8.79 -7.09
C GLU A 67 3.85 7.33 -7.48
N SER A 68 4.46 6.36 -6.81
CA SER A 68 4.25 4.93 -7.05
C SER A 68 2.75 4.56 -7.03
N ARG A 69 2.34 3.63 -7.89
CA ARG A 69 0.95 3.17 -7.97
C ARG A 69 0.45 2.55 -6.65
N VAL A 70 1.31 1.74 -6.04
CA VAL A 70 1.17 1.17 -4.69
C VAL A 70 2.51 1.37 -3.98
N GLN A 71 2.49 1.90 -2.75
CA GLN A 71 3.68 2.10 -1.92
C GLN A 71 3.59 1.20 -0.69
N ILE A 72 4.62 0.40 -0.44
CA ILE A 72 4.79 -0.35 0.81
C ILE A 72 5.97 0.28 1.58
N ASP A 73 5.75 0.60 2.86
CA ASP A 73 6.81 1.01 3.78
C ASP A 73 6.60 0.32 5.13
N GLY A 74 7.48 -0.63 5.45
CA GLY A 74 7.34 -1.50 6.61
C GLY A 74 6.02 -2.28 6.61
N LYS A 75 5.15 -1.98 7.59
CA LYS A 75 3.81 -2.61 7.73
C LYS A 75 2.68 -1.77 7.10
N CYS A 76 2.99 -0.60 6.58
CA CYS A 76 2.05 0.31 5.94
C CYS A 76 2.02 0.07 4.44
N MET A 77 0.81 0.01 3.86
CA MET A 77 0.64 0.01 2.41
C MET A 77 -0.36 1.07 1.96
N THR A 78 -0.01 1.87 0.96
CA THR A 78 -0.88 2.92 0.41
C THR A 78 -1.02 2.82 -1.10
N SER A 79 -2.13 3.33 -1.65
CA SER A 79 -2.43 3.28 -3.10
C SER A 79 -3.23 4.49 -3.58
N ARG A 80 -3.09 4.84 -4.87
CA ARG A 80 -3.59 6.09 -5.45
C ARG A 80 -5.10 6.15 -5.67
N GLY A 81 -5.74 5.14 -6.23
CA GLY A 81 -7.16 5.25 -6.61
C GLY A 81 -7.73 4.02 -7.31
N PRO A 82 -8.91 4.12 -7.96
CA PRO A 82 -9.56 2.96 -8.58
C PRO A 82 -8.68 2.28 -9.64
N GLY A 83 -7.91 3.06 -10.40
CA GLY A 83 -6.97 2.52 -11.39
C GLY A 83 -5.83 1.69 -10.83
N THR A 84 -5.57 1.74 -9.51
CA THR A 84 -4.54 0.98 -8.80
C THR A 84 -5.13 -0.05 -7.83
N ALA A 85 -6.46 -0.19 -7.76
CA ALA A 85 -7.14 -1.02 -6.78
C ALA A 85 -6.88 -2.52 -6.96
N MET A 86 -6.78 -2.99 -8.20
CA MET A 86 -6.51 -4.41 -8.49
C MET A 86 -5.08 -4.79 -8.09
N GLU A 87 -4.10 -3.98 -8.49
CA GLU A 87 -2.69 -4.13 -8.10
C GLU A 87 -2.53 -4.09 -6.57
N TYR A 88 -3.16 -3.11 -5.92
CA TYR A 88 -3.20 -2.99 -4.48
C TYR A 88 -3.78 -4.23 -3.79
N SER A 89 -4.88 -4.78 -4.31
CA SER A 89 -5.54 -5.95 -3.73
C SER A 89 -4.68 -7.21 -3.82
N VAL A 90 -4.03 -7.45 -4.97
CA VAL A 90 -3.14 -8.61 -5.14
C VAL A 90 -1.89 -8.50 -4.28
N ILE A 91 -1.29 -7.30 -4.18
CA ILE A 91 -0.16 -7.07 -3.28
C ILE A 91 -0.59 -7.26 -1.82
N LEU A 92 -1.79 -6.82 -1.44
CA LEU A 92 -2.31 -7.06 -0.08
C LEU A 92 -2.45 -8.56 0.23
N VAL A 93 -2.95 -9.34 -0.74
CA VAL A 93 -3.02 -10.80 -0.62
C VAL A 93 -1.62 -11.39 -0.44
N GLU A 94 -0.63 -10.91 -1.20
CA GLU A 94 0.76 -11.33 -1.04
C GLU A 94 1.30 -11.03 0.36
N GLN A 95 1.04 -9.84 0.90
CA GLN A 95 1.49 -9.45 2.24
C GLN A 95 0.84 -10.29 3.35
N LEU A 96 -0.40 -10.75 3.15
CA LEU A 96 -1.15 -11.51 4.15
C LEU A 96 -0.94 -13.02 4.06
N TYR A 97 -0.83 -13.57 2.85
CA TYR A 97 -0.89 -15.01 2.58
C TYR A 97 0.28 -15.53 1.74
N GLY A 98 1.19 -14.66 1.33
CA GLY A 98 2.36 -15.00 0.54
C GLY A 98 2.11 -15.06 -0.97
N LYS A 99 3.22 -15.19 -1.70
CA LYS A 99 3.28 -15.09 -3.16
C LYS A 99 2.44 -16.12 -3.90
N GLU A 100 2.42 -17.36 -3.41
CA GLU A 100 1.69 -18.44 -4.07
C GLU A 100 0.18 -18.18 -4.05
N LYS A 101 -0.35 -17.69 -2.92
CA LYS A 101 -1.77 -17.31 -2.84
C LYS A 101 -2.07 -16.09 -3.72
N ALA A 102 -1.17 -15.11 -3.79
CA ALA A 102 -1.33 -13.97 -4.67
C ALA A 102 -1.37 -14.38 -6.15
N LYS A 103 -0.50 -15.31 -6.59
CA LYS A 103 -0.52 -15.88 -7.94
C LYS A 103 -1.80 -16.66 -8.23
N GLU A 104 -2.25 -17.49 -7.29
CA GLU A 104 -3.49 -18.26 -7.40
C GLU A 104 -4.70 -17.33 -7.60
N VAL A 105 -4.79 -16.25 -6.82
CA VAL A 105 -5.87 -15.26 -6.92
C VAL A 105 -5.75 -14.43 -8.21
N ALA A 106 -4.53 -14.06 -8.61
CA ALA A 106 -4.29 -13.24 -9.79
C ALA A 106 -4.46 -14.00 -11.11
N GLY A 107 -4.17 -15.30 -11.13
CA GLY A 107 -4.21 -16.16 -12.33
C GLY A 107 -5.50 -16.06 -13.15
N PRO A 108 -6.70 -16.18 -12.55
CA PRO A 108 -7.96 -16.08 -13.28
C PRO A 108 -8.40 -14.63 -13.59
N MET A 109 -7.69 -13.60 -13.15
CA MET A 109 -8.09 -12.19 -13.35
C MET A 109 -7.78 -11.72 -14.77
N VAL A 110 -8.83 -11.61 -15.60
CA VAL A 110 -8.72 -11.10 -16.97
C VAL A 110 -8.31 -9.63 -16.95
N GLY A 111 -7.16 -9.30 -17.56
CA GLY A 111 -6.63 -7.93 -17.65
C GLY A 111 -5.51 -7.58 -16.65
N PHE A 112 -5.11 -8.50 -15.77
CA PHE A 112 -4.04 -8.27 -14.76
C PHE A 112 -2.60 -8.48 -15.31
N VAL A 113 -2.45 -8.61 -16.63
CA VAL A 113 -1.19 -9.00 -17.29
C VAL A 113 -0.40 -7.76 -17.71
N SER A 114 0.38 -7.16 -16.81
CA SER A 114 1.59 -6.40 -17.21
C SER A 114 2.47 -5.97 -16.03
N THR A 115 1.90 -5.54 -14.89
CA THR A 115 2.73 -4.97 -13.81
C THR A 115 3.35 -6.02 -12.89
N LEU A 116 2.64 -7.14 -12.62
CA LEU A 116 3.19 -8.19 -11.76
C LEU A 116 4.33 -8.96 -12.43
N HIS A 117 4.32 -9.14 -13.76
CA HIS A 117 5.45 -9.75 -14.48
C HIS A 117 6.71 -8.87 -14.40
N ILE A 118 6.59 -7.55 -14.41
CA ILE A 118 7.74 -6.65 -14.28
C ILE A 118 8.30 -6.71 -12.85
N TYR A 119 7.44 -6.68 -11.82
CA TYR A 119 7.92 -6.82 -10.43
C TYR A 119 8.48 -8.23 -10.15
N PHE A 120 7.82 -9.31 -10.60
CA PHE A 120 8.33 -10.66 -10.42
C PHE A 120 9.62 -10.89 -11.19
N SER A 121 9.72 -10.46 -12.45
CA SER A 121 10.95 -10.58 -13.24
C SER A 121 12.06 -9.69 -12.68
N CYS A 122 11.78 -8.44 -12.28
CA CYS A 122 12.82 -7.54 -11.75
C CYS A 122 13.35 -8.00 -10.40
N MET A 123 12.50 -8.55 -9.51
CA MET A 123 12.96 -9.13 -8.24
C MET A 123 13.66 -10.48 -8.43
N TYR A 124 13.26 -11.30 -9.40
CA TYR A 124 14.01 -12.51 -9.78
C TYR A 124 15.37 -12.16 -10.40
N LEU A 125 15.43 -11.18 -11.30
CA LEU A 125 16.67 -10.70 -11.90
C LEU A 125 17.60 -10.10 -10.85
N LEU A 126 17.11 -9.31 -9.89
CA LEU A 126 17.92 -8.80 -8.77
C LEU A 126 18.41 -9.93 -7.85
N ALA A 127 17.58 -10.93 -7.57
CA ALA A 127 17.98 -12.09 -6.77
C ALA A 127 18.99 -13.00 -7.49
N GLU A 128 18.92 -13.13 -8.81
CA GLU A 128 19.91 -13.85 -9.62
C GLU A 128 21.20 -13.04 -9.81
N HIS A 129 21.11 -11.73 -9.98
CA HIS A 129 22.28 -10.85 -10.08
C HIS A 129 23.06 -10.82 -8.75
N CYS A 130 22.37 -10.80 -7.60
CA CYS A 130 23.03 -10.94 -6.29
C CYS A 130 23.63 -12.34 -6.05
N ARG A 131 23.08 -13.41 -6.65
CA ARG A 131 23.68 -14.76 -6.56
C ARG A 131 24.93 -14.91 -7.42
N ASN A 132 24.96 -14.28 -8.60
CA ASN A 132 26.13 -14.31 -9.49
C ASN A 132 27.26 -13.36 -9.07
N PHE A 133 27.04 -12.46 -8.12
CA PHE A 133 28.07 -11.56 -7.58
C PHE A 133 28.70 -12.08 -6.26
N MET A 134 28.21 -13.20 -5.74
CA MET A 134 28.66 -13.82 -4.49
C MET A 134 29.36 -15.18 -4.70
N LEU A 135 29.70 -15.50 -5.95
CA LEU A 135 30.59 -16.58 -6.40
C LEU A 135 31.74 -15.93 -7.19
#